data_AF-A0A930P8W2-F1
#
_entry.id   AF-A0A930P8W2-F1
#
_cell.length_a   1.000
_cell.length_b   1.000
_cell.length_c   1.000
_cell.angle_alpha   90.00
_cell.angle_beta   90.00
_cell.angle_gamma   90.00
#
_symmetry.space_group_name_H-M   'P 1'
#
loop_
_entity.id
_entity.type
_entity.pdbx_description
1 polymer ?
#
loop_
_entity_poly.entity_id
_entity_poly.type
_entity_poly.pdbx_seq_one_letter_code
_entity_poly.pdbx_strand_id
1 'polypeptide(L)'
;MIKKKKQLSKVDKFLITLAIFLTLWGVKAYIESQPTSSKNSVENQYESSISIGDNVEVIKTTIGLIDEASVDEFGKAAVAGDAIGVDQLIITGKGRQIPTGEQGKVIERTVSADRIRLNDGTAWWIPISADLKKVNE
;
A
#
# COMPACT_ATOMS: atom_id res chain seq x y z
N MET A 1 53.44 -7.25 -22.70
CA MET A 1 52.55 -7.50 -21.54
C MET A 1 51.34 -8.31 -22.02
N ILE A 2 51.34 -9.63 -21.84
CA ILE A 2 50.34 -10.54 -22.46
C ILE A 2 49.18 -10.74 -21.47
N LYS A 3 47.96 -10.27 -21.83
CA LYS A 3 46.73 -10.52 -21.07
C LYS A 3 46.33 -12.00 -21.21
N LYS A 4 46.50 -12.80 -20.15
CA LYS A 4 45.92 -14.15 -20.07
C LYS A 4 44.38 -14.04 -20.01
N LYS A 5 43.70 -14.52 -21.05
CA LYS A 5 42.24 -14.79 -20.98
C LYS A 5 42.03 -16.00 -20.07
N LYS A 6 41.38 -15.82 -18.92
CA LYS A 6 40.93 -16.93 -18.06
C LYS A 6 39.95 -17.79 -18.87
N GLN A 7 40.33 -19.03 -19.18
CA GLN A 7 39.39 -20.02 -19.68
C GLN A 7 38.46 -20.42 -18.52
N LEU A 8 37.16 -20.15 -18.67
CA LEU A 8 36.14 -20.61 -17.72
C LEU A 8 36.07 -22.13 -17.74
N SER A 9 36.14 -22.75 -16.57
CA SER A 9 36.00 -24.20 -16.39
C SER A 9 34.61 -24.66 -16.82
N LYS A 10 34.49 -25.93 -17.24
CA LYS A 10 33.20 -26.57 -17.59
C LYS A 10 32.21 -26.51 -16.40
N VAL A 11 32.72 -26.50 -15.17
CA VAL A 11 31.95 -26.37 -13.93
C VAL A 11 31.41 -24.94 -13.76
N ASP A 12 32.20 -23.92 -14.08
CA ASP A 12 31.76 -22.52 -14.00
C ASP A 12 30.60 -22.24 -14.97
N LYS A 13 30.66 -22.83 -16.17
CA LYS A 13 29.56 -22.72 -17.14
C LYS A 13 28.29 -23.41 -16.65
N PHE A 14 28.41 -24.55 -15.97
CA PHE A 14 27.26 -25.26 -15.41
C PHE A 14 26.61 -24.45 -14.27
N LEU A 15 27.41 -23.86 -13.39
CA LEU A 15 26.92 -23.01 -12.30
C LEU A 15 26.23 -21.74 -12.81
N ILE A 16 26.75 -21.11 -13.87
CA ILE A 16 26.12 -19.94 -14.51
C ILE A 16 24.78 -20.34 -15.14
N THR A 17 24.73 -21.47 -15.86
CA THR A 17 23.47 -21.95 -16.46
C THR A 17 22.43 -22.32 -15.40
N LEU A 18 22.85 -22.95 -14.30
CA LEU A 18 21.96 -23.29 -13.18
C LEU A 18 21.42 -22.03 -12.48
N ALA A 19 22.26 -21.02 -12.28
CA ALA A 19 21.84 -19.73 -11.71
C ALA A 19 20.82 -19.02 -12.59
N ILE A 20 21.02 -19.01 -13.91
CA ILE A 20 20.05 -18.46 -14.87
C ILE A 20 18.73 -19.24 -14.79
N PHE A 21 18.78 -20.58 -14.76
CA PHE A 21 17.57 -21.41 -14.67
C PHE A 21 16.77 -21.19 -13.38
N LEU A 22 17.46 -21.05 -12.24
CA LEU A 22 16.82 -20.74 -10.95
C LEU A 22 16.20 -19.34 -10.93
N THR A 23 16.82 -18.34 -11.56
CA THR A 23 16.23 -17.00 -11.69
C THR A 23 15.00 -16.99 -12.59
N LEU A 24 15.02 -17.71 -13.72
CA LEU A 24 13.86 -17.81 -14.61
C LEU A 24 12.69 -18.58 -13.99
N TRP A 25 12.96 -19.66 -13.24
CA TRP A 25 11.91 -20.40 -12.54
C TRP A 25 11.34 -19.60 -11.36
N GLY A 26 12.19 -18.90 -10.60
CA GLY A 26 11.78 -18.01 -9.51
C GLY A 26 10.90 -16.86 -10.00
N VAL A 27 11.22 -16.25 -11.15
CA VAL A 27 10.39 -15.21 -11.78
C VAL A 27 9.05 -15.75 -12.26
N LYS A 28 9.00 -16.98 -12.81
CA LYS A 28 7.73 -17.61 -13.22
C LYS A 28 6.81 -17.87 -12.01
N ALA A 29 7.34 -18.36 -10.89
CA ALA A 29 6.57 -18.57 -9.67
C ALA A 29 6.09 -17.27 -9.00
N TYR A 30 6.86 -16.18 -9.15
CA TYR A 30 6.47 -14.85 -8.67
C TYR A 30 5.36 -14.21 -9.52
N ILE A 31 5.39 -14.39 -10.84
CA ILE A 31 4.35 -13.87 -11.74
C ILE A 31 3.03 -14.64 -11.59
N GLU A 32 3.09 -15.94 -11.31
CA GLU A 32 1.90 -16.79 -11.17
C GLU A 32 1.23 -16.67 -9.78
N SER A 33 1.92 -16.05 -8.80
CA SER A 33 1.38 -15.70 -7.48
C SER A 33 0.91 -14.24 -7.37
N GLN A 34 1.08 -13.45 -8.42
CA GLN A 34 0.45 -12.13 -8.53
C GLN A 34 -1.02 -12.33 -8.98
N PRO A 35 -2.02 -11.81 -8.26
CA PRO A 35 -3.38 -11.82 -8.75
C PRO A 35 -3.44 -11.03 -10.06
N THR A 36 -3.76 -11.72 -11.15
CA THR A 36 -4.02 -11.13 -12.46
C THR A 36 -5.27 -10.26 -12.38
N SER A 37 -5.09 -8.98 -12.03
CA SER A 37 -6.12 -7.97 -12.23
C SER A 37 -6.25 -7.68 -13.72
N SER A 38 -7.00 -8.53 -14.41
CA SER A 38 -7.61 -8.17 -15.69
C SER A 38 -9.12 -8.23 -15.51
N LYS A 39 -9.71 -7.05 -15.37
CA LYS A 39 -11.02 -6.71 -15.94
C LYS A 39 -11.20 -5.20 -15.84
N ASN A 40 -11.21 -4.59 -17.02
CA ASN A 40 -11.81 -3.29 -17.23
C ASN A 40 -13.27 -3.35 -16.77
N SER A 41 -13.55 -2.74 -15.62
CA SER A 41 -14.85 -2.18 -15.30
C SER A 41 -14.60 -1.16 -14.19
N VAL A 42 -14.62 0.10 -14.58
CA VAL A 42 -14.88 1.22 -13.67
C VAL A 42 -16.30 1.03 -13.16
N GLU A 43 -16.45 0.15 -12.18
CA GLU A 43 -17.63 0.07 -11.35
C GLU A 43 -17.12 0.35 -9.94
N ASN A 44 -17.25 1.61 -9.53
CA ASN A 44 -17.07 2.04 -8.15
C ASN A 44 -18.17 1.39 -7.30
N GLN A 45 -18.08 0.08 -7.10
CA GLN A 45 -18.84 -0.65 -6.08
C GLN A 45 -17.90 -0.97 -4.92
N TYR A 46 -17.27 0.06 -4.36
CA TYR A 46 -17.17 0.06 -2.90
C TYR A 46 -18.57 0.48 -2.43
N GLU A 47 -19.48 -0.50 -2.33
CA GLU A 47 -20.49 -0.44 -1.26
C GLU A 47 -19.71 -0.50 0.05
N SER A 48 -19.09 0.62 0.41
CA SER A 48 -18.59 0.83 1.75
C SER A 48 -19.84 0.80 2.62
N SER A 49 -20.05 -0.32 3.31
CA SER A 49 -21.08 -0.49 4.33
C SER A 49 -20.98 0.55 5.44
N ILE A 50 -19.83 1.24 5.51
CA ILE A 50 -19.59 2.41 6.34
C ILE A 50 -20.20 3.64 5.65
N SER A 51 -21.02 4.39 6.37
CA SER A 51 -21.63 5.66 5.98
C SER A 51 -21.16 6.81 6.88
N ILE A 52 -21.40 8.05 6.45
CA ILE A 52 -21.20 9.22 7.34
C ILE A 52 -22.08 9.04 8.58
N GLY A 53 -21.49 9.24 9.75
CA GLY A 53 -22.14 9.05 11.05
C GLY A 53 -21.93 7.66 11.65
N ASP A 54 -21.35 6.72 10.91
CA ASP A 54 -21.03 5.40 11.46
C ASP A 54 -19.81 5.47 12.39
N ASN A 55 -19.87 4.68 13.46
CA ASN A 55 -18.69 4.37 14.26
C ASN A 55 -17.88 3.30 13.54
N VAL A 56 -16.57 3.48 13.52
CA VAL A 56 -15.63 2.61 12.81
C VAL A 56 -14.42 2.29 13.67
N GLU A 57 -13.81 1.15 13.38
CA GLU A 57 -12.54 0.71 13.94
C GLU A 57 -11.54 0.50 12.79
N VAL A 58 -10.32 0.96 13.01
CA VAL A 58 -9.18 0.68 12.14
C VAL A 58 -8.77 -0.77 12.35
N ILE A 59 -8.99 -1.66 11.38
CA ILE A 59 -8.63 -3.08 11.52
C ILE A 59 -7.19 -3.37 11.05
N LYS A 60 -6.56 -2.43 10.35
CA LYS A 60 -5.14 -2.47 9.98
C LYS A 60 -4.50 -1.09 10.12
N THR A 61 -3.31 -1.04 10.74
CA THR A 61 -2.53 0.20 10.87
C THR A 61 -2.42 0.90 9.52
N THR A 62 -2.84 2.16 9.50
CA THR A 62 -2.92 2.99 8.29
C THR A 62 -2.34 4.36 8.56
N ILE A 63 -2.37 5.24 7.55
CA ILE A 63 -1.97 6.64 7.70
C ILE A 63 -3.23 7.51 7.64
N GLY A 64 -3.40 8.31 8.67
CA GLY A 64 -4.31 9.44 8.67
C GLY A 64 -3.59 10.69 8.19
N LEU A 65 -4.29 11.52 7.42
CA LEU A 65 -3.76 12.71 6.78
C LEU A 65 -4.49 13.94 7.28
N ILE A 66 -3.76 15.04 7.49
CA ILE A 66 -4.30 16.24 8.13
C ILE A 66 -5.29 16.99 7.24
N ASP A 67 -5.07 16.93 5.93
CA ASP A 67 -5.88 17.57 4.90
C ASP A 67 -6.18 16.61 3.74
N GLU A 68 -7.21 16.94 2.96
CA GLU A 68 -7.64 16.14 1.82
C GLU A 68 -6.61 16.13 0.69
N ALA A 69 -5.91 17.24 0.44
CA ALA A 69 -4.92 17.33 -0.64
C ALA A 69 -3.76 16.33 -0.44
N SER A 70 -3.41 16.06 0.81
CA SER A 70 -2.40 15.07 1.20
C SER A 70 -2.83 13.64 0.86
N VAL A 71 -4.13 13.36 0.67
CA VAL A 71 -4.65 12.05 0.22
C VAL A 71 -4.17 11.75 -1.20
N ASP A 72 -4.20 12.76 -2.08
CA ASP A 72 -3.73 12.60 -3.45
C ASP A 72 -2.20 12.43 -3.51
N GLU A 73 -1.47 13.16 -2.66
CA GLU A 73 -0.01 13.00 -2.50
C GLU A 73 0.32 11.57 -2.02
N PHE A 74 -0.39 11.08 -0.99
CA PHE A 74 -0.23 9.73 -0.49
C PHE A 74 -0.58 8.67 -1.53
N GLY A 75 -1.70 8.82 -2.24
CA GLY A 75 -2.14 7.87 -3.27
C GLY A 75 -1.11 7.75 -4.40
N LYS A 76 -0.54 8.87 -4.85
CA LYS A 76 0.52 8.88 -5.87
C LYS A 76 1.78 8.18 -5.38
N ALA A 77 2.22 8.47 -4.17
CA ALA A 77 3.40 7.82 -3.57
C ALA A 77 3.19 6.31 -3.40
N ALA A 78 2.02 5.90 -2.88
CA ALA A 78 1.67 4.51 -2.67
C ALA A 78 1.62 3.71 -4.00
N VAL A 79 0.97 4.25 -5.04
CA VAL A 79 0.89 3.62 -6.37
C VAL A 79 2.27 3.50 -7.03
N ALA A 80 3.14 4.49 -6.82
CA ALA A 80 4.51 4.46 -7.33
C ALA A 80 5.46 3.52 -6.54
N GLY A 81 5.00 2.97 -5.40
CA GLY A 81 5.87 2.23 -4.48
C GLY A 81 6.91 3.11 -3.77
N ASP A 82 6.65 4.42 -3.68
CA ASP A 82 7.53 5.40 -3.06
C ASP A 82 7.37 5.42 -1.54
N ALA A 83 8.11 4.53 -0.88
CA ALA A 83 8.16 4.47 0.58
C ALA A 83 8.66 5.78 1.21
N ILE A 84 9.59 6.48 0.55
CA ILE A 84 10.18 7.73 1.06
C ILE A 84 9.12 8.84 1.04
N GLY A 85 8.33 8.92 -0.02
CA GLY A 85 7.23 9.87 -0.13
C GLY A 85 6.18 9.67 0.97
N VAL A 86 5.85 8.42 1.28
CA VAL A 86 4.94 8.09 2.40
C VAL A 86 5.54 8.50 3.75
N ASP A 87 6.80 8.21 4.00
CA ASP A 87 7.49 8.59 5.24
C ASP A 87 7.61 10.12 5.38
N GLN A 88 7.82 10.83 4.27
CA GLN A 88 7.92 12.28 4.26
C GLN A 88 6.62 12.95 4.71
N LEU A 89 5.45 12.37 4.40
CA LEU A 89 4.17 12.87 4.91
C LEU A 89 4.10 12.79 6.44
N ILE A 90 4.64 11.71 7.03
CA ILE A 90 4.71 11.57 8.49
C ILE A 90 5.70 12.56 9.10
N ILE A 91 6.91 12.65 8.54
CA ILE A 91 8.00 13.51 9.05
C ILE A 91 7.61 15.00 8.98
N THR A 92 6.90 15.40 7.94
CA THR A 92 6.44 16.79 7.76
C THR A 92 5.20 17.13 8.59
N GLY A 93 4.63 16.16 9.31
CA GLY A 93 3.43 16.34 10.13
C GLY A 93 2.12 16.39 9.32
N LYS A 94 2.18 16.16 8.00
CA LYS A 94 1.00 16.04 7.15
C LYS A 94 0.25 14.72 7.36
N GLY A 95 0.95 13.70 7.87
CA GLY A 95 0.40 12.38 8.15
C GLY A 95 0.76 11.87 9.54
N ARG A 96 -0.05 10.93 10.03
CA ARG A 96 0.14 10.21 11.29
C ARG A 96 -0.17 8.74 11.07
N GLN A 97 0.61 7.85 11.66
CA GLN A 97 0.21 6.45 11.77
C GLN A 97 -0.96 6.30 12.75
N ILE A 98 -2.04 5.69 12.29
CA ILE A 98 -3.20 5.34 13.09
C ILE A 98 -3.17 3.81 13.28
N PRO A 99 -2.89 3.32 14.50
CA PRO A 99 -2.75 1.90 14.76
C PRO A 99 -4.08 1.14 14.65
N THR A 100 -3.98 -0.16 14.39
CA THR A 100 -5.12 -1.09 14.51
C THR A 100 -5.77 -0.99 15.90
N GLY A 101 -7.10 -1.04 15.93
CA GLY A 101 -7.92 -0.97 17.14
C GLY A 101 -8.37 0.45 17.48
N GLU A 102 -7.81 1.48 16.83
CA GLU A 102 -8.29 2.85 16.99
C GLU A 102 -9.71 2.97 16.47
N GLN A 103 -10.56 3.62 17.27
CA GLN A 103 -11.97 3.80 16.98
C GLN A 103 -12.31 5.27 16.82
N GLY A 104 -13.32 5.53 16.01
CA GLY A 104 -13.81 6.87 15.78
C GLY A 104 -15.11 6.88 15.01
N LYS A 105 -15.51 8.08 14.60
CA LYS A 105 -16.74 8.33 13.85
C LYS A 105 -16.43 8.95 12.50
N VAL A 106 -17.05 8.43 11.45
CA VAL A 106 -16.96 9.03 10.12
C VAL A 106 -17.77 10.32 10.12
N ILE A 107 -17.12 11.43 9.80
CA ILE A 107 -17.74 12.78 9.81
C ILE A 107 -17.86 13.38 8.41
N GLU A 108 -17.06 12.92 7.46
CA GLU A 108 -17.02 13.43 6.08
C GLU A 108 -16.49 12.35 5.15
N ARG A 109 -16.83 12.41 3.86
CA ARG A 109 -16.40 11.45 2.84
C ARG A 109 -16.16 12.14 1.52
N THR A 110 -15.08 11.73 0.85
CA THR A 110 -14.78 12.08 -0.53
C THR A 110 -14.76 10.81 -1.38
N VAL A 111 -14.35 10.92 -2.64
CA VAL A 111 -14.20 9.75 -3.53
C VAL A 111 -12.98 8.90 -3.13
N SER A 112 -12.00 9.49 -2.43
CA SER A 112 -10.70 8.86 -2.15
C SER A 112 -10.41 8.64 -0.66
N ALA A 113 -11.12 9.31 0.25
CA ALA A 113 -10.90 9.19 1.69
C ALA A 113 -12.16 9.40 2.53
N ASP A 114 -12.14 8.79 3.72
CA ASP A 114 -13.08 9.04 4.81
C ASP A 114 -12.41 9.90 5.87
N ARG A 115 -13.09 10.97 6.29
CA ARG A 115 -12.64 11.77 7.43
C ARG A 115 -13.21 11.18 8.71
N ILE A 116 -12.32 10.70 9.56
CA ILE A 116 -12.67 10.04 10.82
C ILE A 116 -12.22 10.91 11.98
N ARG A 117 -13.16 11.24 12.87
CA ARG A 117 -12.86 11.80 14.19
C ARG A 117 -12.61 10.64 15.14
N LEU A 118 -11.36 10.45 15.52
CA LEU A 118 -10.95 9.43 16.48
C LEU A 118 -11.46 9.78 17.89
N ASN A 119 -11.45 8.79 18.78
CA ASN A 119 -11.84 8.95 20.18
C ASN A 119 -10.95 9.94 20.96
N ASP A 120 -9.74 10.22 20.47
CA ASP A 120 -8.87 11.28 20.99
C ASP A 120 -9.36 12.71 20.64
N GLY A 121 -10.41 12.82 19.81
CA GLY A 121 -11.02 14.08 19.35
C GLY A 121 -10.44 14.63 18.05
N THR A 122 -9.31 14.11 17.59
CA THR A 122 -8.63 14.55 16.37
C THR A 122 -9.31 13.95 15.14
N ALA A 123 -9.44 14.74 14.08
CA ALA A 123 -9.97 14.29 12.81
C ALA A 123 -8.86 14.08 11.78
N TRP A 124 -8.88 12.93 11.11
CA TRP A 124 -7.91 12.56 10.08
C TRP A 124 -8.62 12.07 8.82
N TRP A 125 -8.08 12.43 7.66
CA TRP A 125 -8.45 11.83 6.38
C TRP A 125 -7.76 10.49 6.22
N ILE A 126 -8.53 9.42 6.18
CA ILE A 126 -8.05 8.06 6.00
C ILE A 126 -8.46 7.61 4.59
N PRO A 127 -7.52 7.20 3.73
CA PRO A 127 -7.86 6.71 2.38
C PRO A 127 -8.92 5.59 2.42
N ILE A 128 -9.89 5.58 1.49
CA ILE A 128 -10.98 4.57 1.47
C ILE A 128 -10.45 3.15 1.27
N SER A 129 -9.25 3.00 0.70
CA SER A 129 -8.54 1.72 0.63
C SER A 129 -8.05 1.20 1.98
N ALA A 130 -8.15 1.99 3.04
CA ALA A 130 -7.79 1.56 4.38
C ALA A 130 -8.81 0.55 4.92
N ASP A 131 -8.29 -0.45 5.62
CA ASP A 131 -9.12 -1.46 6.25
C ASP A 131 -9.83 -0.84 7.48
N LEU A 132 -11.01 -0.27 7.23
CA LEU A 132 -11.95 0.22 8.23
C LEU A 132 -13.11 -0.77 8.37
N LYS A 133 -13.59 -0.95 9.60
CA LYS A 133 -14.75 -1.79 9.89
C LYS A 133 -15.79 -1.00 10.66
N LYS A 134 -17.04 -1.06 10.23
CA LYS A 134 -18.17 -0.54 11.01
C LYS A 134 -18.27 -1.26 12.36
N VAL A 135 -18.32 -0.50 13.43
CA VAL A 135 -18.63 -0.99 14.77
C VAL A 135 -20.11 -0.77 14.99
N ASN A 136 -20.85 -1.86 15.15
CA ASN A 136 -22.27 -1.76 15.50
C ASN A 136 -22.36 -1.34 16.97
N GLU A 137 -23.14 -0.28 17.23
CA GLU A 137 -23.65 0.02 18.58
C GLU A 137 -24.74 -0.98 18.99
#